data_AF-A0A1B9P8H0-F1
#
_entry.id   AF-A0A1B9P8H0-F1
#
_cell.length_a   1.000
_cell.length_b   1.000
_cell.length_c   1.000
_cell.angle_alpha   90.00
_cell.angle_beta   90.00
_cell.angle_gamma   90.00
#
_symmetry.space_group_name_H-M   'P 1'
#
loop_
_entity.id
_entity.type
_entity.pdbx_description
1 polymer ?
#
loop_
_entity_poly.entity_id
_entity_poly.type
_entity_poly.pdbx_seq_one_letter_code
_entity_poly.pdbx_strand_id
1 'polypeptide(L)'
;MTSIFKSKNTATKQKLRGGYYTPKKIAHYLSDWSLRNNNERIIEPSCGDGNFIESALEVADAKGLEIDLLAVEIDTEEYKKAQIRNGHRNITWVNEDFFRAYGELKSNDEKFDVVLGNPPFIRFQYFDDESRDIAFGHLRDVGYKPTKLANSWAAFVQLSIELLNDGGRLGMVIPAELLQVKYATELRERIVKHFDHVILVTFKKLVFPDIQQEVVLLLAEGKHSKEGNICDVHTIEVHDESDLDTEILEKVIKHAEAKHTRAGMKWTSFFLPEKCFGVLDYWQKNSKLTSLGDLASVDVGIVTGRNKFFVLDDEILHKYNLKDYCTPMVGRTSAINRSSFNNDLFKKAKEKYPSYLLDLKNIDEKDFSTGLKEYISLGEQEGVNTGYKCRVRKRWYEVPSIYISDGFLFRQIHKYPLLVSNDAKVACTDTIHRVRLLKDVNMQQLCAAFINSLTFAWSEVCGRSYGGGVLELETKESEELPIPFFEDVVLDVEKIEQLLSENNIDAVLEYVDGKLLIEKMGMSKEDVQSLRESWVILRDRRINRK
;
A
#
# COMPACT_ATOMS: atom_id res chain seq x y z
N MET A 1 -8.92 -21.28 32.99
CA MET A 1 -9.94 -20.89 32.00
C MET A 1 -9.24 -20.27 30.80
N THR A 2 -9.56 -20.73 29.60
CA THR A 2 -9.01 -20.17 28.36
C THR A 2 -9.71 -18.85 28.07
N SER A 3 -9.01 -17.71 28.13
CA SER A 3 -9.60 -16.38 27.85
C SER A 3 -10.29 -16.36 26.48
N ILE A 4 -11.54 -15.88 26.47
CA ILE A 4 -12.42 -15.77 25.30
C ILE A 4 -11.96 -14.59 24.41
N PHE A 5 -11.40 -13.53 25.00
CA PHE A 5 -11.06 -12.26 24.33
C PHE A 5 -9.56 -12.01 24.09
N LYS A 6 -8.71 -13.05 24.08
CA LYS A 6 -7.24 -12.92 23.85
C LYS A 6 -6.89 -11.91 22.74
N SER A 7 -6.00 -10.96 23.07
CA SER A 7 -5.47 -9.93 22.18
C SER A 7 -4.46 -10.48 21.16
N LYS A 8 -4.27 -9.78 20.04
CA LYS A 8 -3.09 -9.95 19.18
C LYS A 8 -1.93 -9.14 19.81
N ASN A 9 -0.77 -9.78 19.98
CA ASN A 9 0.42 -9.28 20.71
C ASN A 9 0.94 -7.91 20.23
N THR A 10 1.60 -7.20 21.15
CA THR A 10 2.40 -5.98 20.95
C THR A 10 3.56 -6.20 19.96
N ALA A 11 3.91 -5.16 19.20
CA ALA A 11 5.02 -5.20 18.24
C ALA A 11 6.36 -5.49 18.93
N THR A 12 7.20 -6.34 18.31
CA THR A 12 8.53 -6.72 18.80
C THR A 12 9.56 -5.60 18.63
N LYS A 13 10.64 -5.59 19.45
CA LYS A 13 11.75 -4.62 19.35
C LYS A 13 12.36 -4.55 17.94
N GLN A 14 12.45 -5.68 17.24
CA GLN A 14 12.96 -5.76 15.86
C GLN A 14 12.05 -5.02 14.86
N LYS A 15 10.73 -5.04 15.07
CA LYS A 15 9.76 -4.28 14.25
C LYS A 15 9.82 -2.77 14.52
N LEU A 16 10.23 -2.37 15.72
CA LEU A 16 10.47 -0.96 16.09
C LEU A 16 11.80 -0.44 15.55
N ARG A 17 12.81 -1.31 15.41
CA ARG A 17 14.13 -0.97 14.83
C ARG A 17 14.09 -0.81 13.31
N GLY A 18 13.15 -1.48 12.62
CA GLY A 18 12.96 -1.37 11.16
C GLY A 18 14.13 -1.84 10.28
N GLY A 19 15.27 -2.22 10.86
CA GLY A 19 16.45 -2.73 10.16
C GLY A 19 16.35 -4.23 9.91
N TYR A 20 16.22 -4.59 8.63
CA TYR A 20 16.30 -5.96 8.13
C TYR A 20 17.59 -6.12 7.32
N TYR A 21 18.35 -7.18 7.61
CA TYR A 21 19.60 -7.41 6.89
C TYR A 21 19.31 -7.76 5.43
N THR A 22 19.88 -6.96 4.52
CA THR A 22 19.78 -7.17 3.08
C THR A 22 20.52 -8.46 2.70
N PRO A 23 19.91 -9.38 1.92
CA PRO A 23 20.64 -10.53 1.40
C PRO A 23 21.89 -10.09 0.62
N LYS A 24 23.01 -10.80 0.85
CA LYS A 24 24.31 -10.50 0.21
C LYS A 24 24.22 -10.37 -1.30
N LYS A 25 23.43 -11.22 -1.97
CA LYS A 25 23.25 -11.20 -3.43
C LYS A 25 22.61 -9.90 -3.94
N ILE A 26 21.66 -9.33 -3.19
CA ILE A 26 21.05 -8.04 -3.53
C ILE A 26 22.04 -6.89 -3.34
N ALA A 27 22.74 -6.89 -2.21
CA ALA A 27 23.76 -5.88 -1.93
C ALA A 27 24.87 -5.91 -3.00
N HIS A 28 25.36 -7.09 -3.35
CA HIS A 28 26.33 -7.28 -4.43
C HIS A 28 25.81 -6.82 -5.79
N TYR A 29 24.58 -7.19 -6.18
CA TYR A 29 23.99 -6.75 -7.45
C TYR A 29 23.89 -5.22 -7.54
N LEU A 30 23.42 -4.55 -6.49
CA LEU A 30 23.31 -3.09 -6.47
C LEU A 30 24.70 -2.42 -6.49
N SER A 31 25.67 -2.94 -5.75
CA SER A 31 27.05 -2.48 -5.81
C SER A 31 27.65 -2.65 -7.20
N ASP A 32 27.45 -3.81 -7.83
CA ASP A 32 27.99 -4.13 -9.16
C ASP A 32 27.41 -3.24 -10.25
N TRP A 33 26.09 -2.98 -10.23
CA TRP A 33 25.48 -2.03 -11.16
C TRP A 33 25.96 -0.57 -10.95
N SER A 34 26.24 -0.18 -9.70
CA SER A 34 26.51 1.22 -9.35
C SER A 34 27.97 1.64 -9.55
N LEU A 35 28.94 0.75 -9.30
CA LEU A 35 30.37 1.07 -9.33
C LEU A 35 30.94 0.92 -10.73
N ARG A 36 31.54 2.00 -11.25
CA ARG A 36 31.95 2.09 -12.66
C ARG A 36 33.35 2.63 -12.87
N ASN A 37 33.78 3.58 -12.03
CA ASN A 37 35.03 4.32 -12.24
C ASN A 37 35.93 4.27 -11.00
N ASN A 38 37.21 4.58 -11.21
CA ASN A 38 38.15 4.79 -10.13
C ASN A 38 37.86 6.11 -9.39
N ASN A 39 38.17 6.10 -8.09
CA ASN A 39 38.05 7.22 -7.18
C ASN A 39 36.61 7.73 -7.00
N GLU A 40 35.61 6.86 -7.22
CA GLU A 40 34.21 7.20 -6.93
C GLU A 40 34.01 7.32 -5.42
N ARG A 41 33.34 8.40 -5.00
CA ARG A 41 32.93 8.62 -3.62
C ARG A 41 31.57 7.98 -3.39
N ILE A 42 31.49 7.13 -2.38
CA ILE A 42 30.31 6.32 -2.07
C ILE A 42 29.82 6.66 -0.67
N ILE A 43 28.51 6.80 -0.51
CA ILE A 43 27.88 6.85 0.81
C ILE A 43 26.87 5.72 0.99
N GLU A 44 26.94 5.09 2.15
CA GLU A 44 25.89 4.23 2.69
C GLU A 44 25.31 4.95 3.94
N PRO A 45 24.04 5.41 3.89
CA PRO A 45 23.49 6.30 4.92
C PRO A 45 22.91 5.58 6.16
N SER A 46 22.87 4.25 6.19
CA SER A 46 22.27 3.44 7.26
C SER A 46 22.81 2.00 7.27
N CYS A 47 24.09 1.84 7.59
CA CYS A 47 24.87 0.69 7.10
C CYS A 47 24.65 -0.62 7.85
N GLY A 48 23.95 -0.58 8.97
CA GLY A 48 23.66 -1.75 9.78
C GLY A 48 24.95 -2.49 10.17
N ASP A 49 25.00 -3.79 9.89
CA ASP A 49 26.17 -4.65 10.14
C ASP A 49 27.21 -4.60 9.01
N GLY A 50 27.09 -3.65 8.08
CA GLY A 50 28.07 -3.39 7.02
C GLY A 50 27.98 -4.34 5.82
N ASN A 51 26.85 -5.01 5.57
CA ASN A 51 26.71 -5.93 4.44
C ASN A 51 26.82 -5.25 3.05
N PHE A 52 26.29 -4.03 2.89
CA PHE A 52 26.48 -3.23 1.68
C PHE A 52 27.93 -2.79 1.50
N ILE A 53 28.58 -2.43 2.61
CA ILE A 53 30.00 -2.02 2.64
C ILE A 53 30.88 -3.17 2.13
N GLU A 54 30.70 -4.35 2.70
CA GLU A 54 31.42 -5.57 2.30
C GLU A 54 31.22 -5.87 0.81
N SER A 55 29.98 -5.77 0.32
CA SER A 55 29.64 -6.03 -1.09
C SER A 55 30.24 -4.98 -2.05
N ALA A 56 30.24 -3.70 -1.68
CA ALA A 56 30.88 -2.65 -2.47
C ALA A 56 32.39 -2.84 -2.58
N LEU A 57 33.05 -3.24 -1.48
CA LEU A 57 34.47 -3.55 -1.46
C LEU A 57 34.82 -4.76 -2.33
N GLU A 58 34.06 -5.85 -2.23
CA GLU A 58 34.26 -7.06 -3.06
C GLU A 58 34.12 -6.74 -4.56
N VAL A 59 33.10 -5.96 -4.93
CA VAL A 59 32.89 -5.51 -6.32
C VAL A 59 34.03 -4.61 -6.78
N ALA A 60 34.47 -3.66 -5.95
CA ALA A 60 35.56 -2.77 -6.27
C ALA A 60 36.86 -3.56 -6.51
N ASP A 61 37.19 -4.51 -5.63
CA ASP A 61 38.34 -5.41 -5.79
C ASP A 61 38.24 -6.23 -7.09
N ALA A 62 37.07 -6.81 -7.37
CA ALA A 62 36.84 -7.62 -8.56
C ALA A 62 36.99 -6.81 -9.87
N LYS A 63 36.61 -5.53 -9.84
CA LYS A 63 36.76 -4.59 -10.96
C LYS A 63 38.10 -3.87 -11.00
N GLY A 64 38.96 -4.04 -9.98
CA GLY A 64 40.21 -3.29 -9.83
C GLY A 64 39.99 -1.79 -9.62
N LEU A 65 38.91 -1.42 -8.92
CA LEU A 65 38.54 -0.04 -8.63
C LEU A 65 39.04 0.41 -7.26
N GLU A 66 39.61 1.60 -7.21
CA GLU A 66 39.83 2.33 -5.95
C GLU A 66 38.59 3.18 -5.64
N ILE A 67 38.08 3.12 -4.41
CA ILE A 67 36.86 3.81 -3.99
C ILE A 67 37.08 4.52 -2.65
N ASP A 68 36.37 5.64 -2.43
CA ASP A 68 36.27 6.33 -1.15
C ASP A 68 34.89 6.10 -0.56
N LEU A 69 34.80 5.49 0.62
CA LEU A 69 33.53 5.07 1.21
C LEU A 69 33.27 5.76 2.54
N LEU A 70 32.08 6.35 2.68
CA LEU A 70 31.53 6.83 3.95
C LEU A 70 30.34 5.97 4.37
N ALA A 71 30.36 5.47 5.61
CA ALA A 71 29.31 4.64 6.18
C ALA A 71 28.74 5.28 7.45
N VAL A 72 27.42 5.50 7.47
CA VAL A 72 26.68 6.07 8.60
C VAL A 72 25.82 5.01 9.25
N GLU A 73 25.86 4.88 10.57
CA GLU A 73 24.94 4.02 11.33
C GLU A 73 24.60 4.65 12.68
N ILE A 74 23.32 4.66 13.04
CA ILE A 74 22.83 5.26 14.29
C ILE A 74 23.02 4.33 15.49
N ASP A 75 22.84 3.02 15.30
CA ASP A 75 22.98 2.01 16.35
C ASP A 75 24.46 1.66 16.58
N THR A 76 24.96 2.03 17.76
CA THR A 76 26.36 1.81 18.14
C THR A 76 26.81 0.34 18.08
N GLU A 77 25.91 -0.62 18.31
CA GLU A 77 26.28 -2.03 18.27
C GLU A 77 26.36 -2.56 16.83
N GLU A 78 25.44 -2.19 15.95
CA GLU A 78 25.53 -2.50 14.52
C GLU A 78 26.74 -1.80 13.88
N TYR A 79 26.97 -0.53 14.20
CA TYR A 79 28.16 0.21 13.78
C TYR A 79 29.47 -0.53 14.12
N LYS A 80 29.61 -1.00 15.36
CA LYS A 80 30.79 -1.79 15.77
C LYS A 80 30.91 -3.10 14.99
N LYS A 81 29.80 -3.79 14.72
CA LYS A 81 29.82 -5.02 13.90
C LYS A 81 30.31 -4.72 12.48
N ALA A 82 29.82 -3.63 11.87
CA ALA A 82 30.24 -3.20 10.55
C ALA A 82 31.74 -2.89 10.50
N GLN A 83 32.28 -2.21 11.52
CA GLN A 83 33.70 -1.95 11.66
C GLN A 83 34.53 -3.23 11.85
N ILE A 84 34.08 -4.18 12.67
CA ILE A 84 34.78 -5.46 12.85
C ILE A 84 34.82 -6.24 11.53
N ARG A 85 33.72 -6.20 10.77
CA ARG A 85 33.60 -6.89 9.48
C ARG A 85 34.48 -6.29 8.39
N ASN A 86 34.57 -4.95 8.32
CA ASN A 86 35.12 -4.23 7.17
C ASN A 86 36.29 -3.27 7.49
N GLY A 87 36.65 -3.08 8.75
CA GLY A 87 37.55 -2.02 9.24
C GLY A 87 39.02 -2.13 8.85
N HIS A 88 39.39 -3.14 8.05
CA HIS A 88 40.73 -3.29 7.48
C HIS A 88 40.92 -2.50 6.18
N ARG A 89 39.88 -1.81 5.69
CA ARG A 89 39.88 -1.03 4.45
C ARG A 89 39.73 0.47 4.74
N ASN A 90 40.05 1.30 3.74
CA ASN A 90 39.89 2.75 3.83
C ASN A 90 38.40 3.11 3.79
N ILE A 91 37.80 3.31 4.96
CA ILE A 91 36.38 3.65 5.13
C ILE A 91 36.27 4.76 6.19
N THR A 92 35.52 5.80 5.87
CA THR A 92 35.10 6.81 6.83
C THR A 92 33.86 6.33 7.58
N TRP A 93 34.01 6.05 8.87
CA TRP A 93 32.95 5.54 9.72
C TRP A 93 32.32 6.66 10.56
N VAL A 94 31.00 6.76 10.55
CA VAL A 94 30.23 7.74 11.33
C VAL A 94 29.14 7.02 12.15
N ASN A 95 29.22 7.05 13.49
CA ASN A 95 28.17 6.55 14.37
C ASN A 95 27.22 7.69 14.77
N GLU A 96 26.23 8.00 13.93
CA GLU A 96 25.32 9.13 14.12
C GLU A 96 23.98 8.88 13.40
N ASP A 97 22.93 9.61 13.78
CA ASP A 97 21.72 9.76 12.98
C ASP A 97 22.06 10.36 11.60
N PHE A 98 21.67 9.65 10.53
CA PHE A 98 21.86 10.12 9.15
C PHE A 98 21.33 11.53 8.91
N PHE A 99 20.22 11.93 9.54
CA PHE A 99 19.69 13.27 9.33
C PHE A 99 20.60 14.36 9.91
N ARG A 100 21.32 14.08 10.99
CA ARG A 100 22.37 14.98 11.52
C ARG A 100 23.61 14.95 10.66
N ALA A 101 24.07 13.74 10.30
CA ALA A 101 25.22 13.56 9.41
C ALA A 101 24.99 14.27 8.06
N TYR A 102 23.78 14.20 7.50
CA TYR A 102 23.39 14.95 6.30
C TYR A 102 23.57 16.45 6.46
N GLY A 103 23.18 17.02 7.61
CA GLY A 103 23.36 18.43 7.90
C GLY A 103 24.83 18.86 7.89
N GLU A 104 25.71 18.04 8.46
CA GLU A 104 27.17 18.27 8.46
C GLU A 104 27.75 18.14 7.04
N LEU A 105 27.43 17.05 6.34
CA LEU A 105 27.86 16.81 4.96
C LEU A 105 27.44 17.97 4.05
N LYS A 106 26.18 18.40 4.12
CA LYS A 106 25.66 19.54 3.37
C LYS A 106 26.38 20.85 3.71
N SER A 107 26.67 21.09 4.99
CA SER A 107 27.36 22.31 5.43
C SER A 107 28.80 22.38 4.93
N ASN A 108 29.43 21.22 4.72
CA ASN A 108 30.78 21.09 4.18
C ASN A 108 30.80 20.95 2.65
N ASP A 109 29.65 21.09 1.98
CA ASP A 109 29.48 20.89 0.53
C ASP A 109 29.95 19.52 0.03
N GLU A 110 29.80 18.49 0.87
CA GLU A 110 30.18 17.12 0.55
C GLU A 110 29.20 16.50 -0.45
N LYS A 111 29.76 15.87 -1.48
CA LYS A 111 29.01 15.19 -2.55
C LYS A 111 29.60 13.82 -2.90
N PHE A 112 28.74 12.94 -3.39
CA PHE A 112 29.04 11.55 -3.69
C PHE A 112 28.67 11.19 -5.12
N ASP A 113 29.40 10.27 -5.72
CA ASP A 113 29.10 9.75 -7.07
C ASP A 113 28.08 8.61 -7.00
N VAL A 114 28.08 7.87 -5.89
CA VAL A 114 27.23 6.72 -5.67
C VAL A 114 26.62 6.76 -4.27
N VAL A 115 25.32 6.49 -4.19
CA VAL A 115 24.65 6.17 -2.94
C VAL A 115 24.14 4.74 -2.99
N LEU A 116 24.48 3.93 -1.99
CA LEU A 116 23.98 2.57 -1.82
C LEU A 116 23.22 2.44 -0.50
N GLY A 117 22.35 1.44 -0.36
CA GLY A 117 21.88 1.01 0.96
C GLY A 117 20.48 0.44 1.03
N ASN A 118 20.05 0.19 2.26
CA ASN A 118 18.70 -0.24 2.60
C ASN A 118 18.20 0.62 3.79
N PRO A 119 17.53 1.75 3.52
CA PRO A 119 17.10 2.66 4.56
C PRO A 119 16.06 2.03 5.50
N PRO A 120 15.88 2.55 6.74
CA PRO A 120 14.95 1.98 7.70
C PRO A 120 13.48 2.15 7.28
N PHE A 121 12.66 1.10 7.51
CA PHE A 121 11.24 1.06 7.13
C PHE A 121 10.30 1.42 8.31
N ILE A 122 10.50 2.56 8.96
CA ILE A 122 9.77 3.00 10.14
C ILE A 122 8.91 4.24 9.84
N ARG A 123 7.65 4.25 10.30
CA ARG A 123 6.81 5.46 10.16
C ARG A 123 7.31 6.59 11.06
N PHE A 124 7.34 7.82 10.57
CA PHE A 124 7.78 9.00 11.34
C PHE A 124 6.99 9.26 12.63
N GLN A 125 5.76 8.75 12.73
CA GLN A 125 5.00 8.79 13.99
C GLN A 125 5.62 7.98 15.14
N TYR A 126 6.60 7.10 14.85
CA TYR A 126 7.32 6.28 15.81
C TYR A 126 8.80 6.67 15.96
N PHE A 127 9.26 7.68 15.23
CA PHE A 127 10.59 8.27 15.40
C PHE A 127 10.64 9.10 16.67
N ASP A 128 11.84 9.29 17.22
CA ASP A 128 12.08 10.35 18.18
C ASP A 128 11.75 11.71 17.54
N ASP A 129 11.22 12.62 18.36
CA ASP A 129 10.71 13.90 17.86
C ASP A 129 11.83 14.76 17.25
N GLU A 130 13.05 14.67 17.80
CA GLU A 130 14.19 15.49 17.39
C GLU A 130 14.71 15.10 16.00
N SER A 131 15.04 13.81 15.79
CA SER A 131 15.48 13.25 14.51
C SER A 131 14.46 13.55 13.40
N ARG A 132 13.16 13.35 13.69
CA ARG A 132 12.09 13.69 12.75
C ARG A 132 12.09 15.16 12.37
N ASP A 133 12.21 16.05 13.35
CA ASP A 133 12.11 17.48 13.11
C ASP A 133 13.33 18.01 12.33
N ILE A 134 14.53 17.42 12.55
CA ILE A 134 15.74 17.64 11.74
C ILE A 134 15.50 17.18 10.30
N ALA A 135 15.05 15.94 10.10
CA ALA A 135 14.74 15.40 8.77
C ALA A 135 13.74 16.28 8.03
N PHE A 136 12.68 16.71 8.71
CA PHE A 136 11.65 17.56 8.12
C PHE A 136 12.18 18.96 7.81
N GLY A 137 13.13 19.48 8.60
CA GLY A 137 13.87 20.71 8.28
C GLY A 137 14.58 20.58 6.94
N HIS A 138 15.45 19.59 6.82
CA HIS A 138 16.23 19.36 5.59
C HIS A 138 15.35 19.11 4.35
N LEU A 139 14.27 18.34 4.50
CA LEU A 139 13.31 18.11 3.41
C LEU A 139 12.65 19.42 2.96
N ARG A 140 12.22 20.27 3.91
CA ARG A 140 11.63 21.57 3.57
C ARG A 140 12.64 22.51 2.89
N ASP A 141 13.91 22.48 3.29
CA ASP A 141 14.97 23.29 2.69
C ASP A 141 15.16 22.99 1.20
N VAL A 142 14.91 21.75 0.78
CA VAL A 142 14.98 21.33 -0.63
C VAL A 142 13.62 21.39 -1.33
N GLY A 143 12.59 21.94 -0.68
CA GLY A 143 11.25 22.12 -1.21
C GLY A 143 10.38 20.86 -1.18
N TYR A 144 10.74 19.84 -0.42
CA TYR A 144 9.96 18.60 -0.22
C TYR A 144 8.91 18.80 0.88
N LYS A 145 7.70 18.24 0.74
CA LYS A 145 6.61 18.33 1.75
C LYS A 145 6.51 17.07 2.60
N PRO A 146 7.19 16.99 3.76
CA PRO A 146 7.12 15.81 4.62
C PRO A 146 5.76 15.68 5.34
N THR A 147 5.41 14.46 5.71
CA THR A 147 4.22 14.15 6.52
C THR A 147 4.54 13.09 7.58
N LYS A 148 3.95 13.19 8.78
CA LYS A 148 4.15 12.22 9.87
C LYS A 148 3.60 10.82 9.54
N LEU A 149 2.72 10.72 8.53
CA LEU A 149 2.18 9.47 8.03
C LEU A 149 3.17 8.72 7.11
N ALA A 150 4.20 9.40 6.61
CA ALA A 150 5.21 8.81 5.75
C ALA A 150 6.16 7.90 6.54
N ASN A 151 6.80 7.01 5.80
CA ASN A 151 7.86 6.16 6.29
C ASN A 151 9.23 6.83 6.04
N SER A 152 10.19 6.61 6.95
CA SER A 152 11.50 7.23 6.95
C SER A 152 12.30 6.97 5.68
N TRP A 153 12.14 5.81 5.05
CA TRP A 153 12.85 5.48 3.81
C TRP A 153 12.70 6.57 2.74
N ALA A 154 11.54 7.25 2.67
CA ALA A 154 11.30 8.29 1.67
C ALA A 154 12.19 9.53 1.91
N ALA A 155 12.43 9.86 3.19
CA ALA A 155 13.33 10.95 3.55
C ALA A 155 14.80 10.59 3.29
N PHE A 156 15.19 9.34 3.61
CA PHE A 156 16.52 8.83 3.29
C PHE A 156 16.79 8.92 1.79
N VAL A 157 15.88 8.40 0.95
CA VAL A 157 16.03 8.48 -0.51
C VAL A 157 16.13 9.92 -0.99
N GLN A 158 15.22 10.81 -0.56
CA GLN A 158 15.25 12.21 -1.01
C GLN A 158 16.57 12.89 -0.63
N LEU A 159 16.98 12.79 0.63
CA LEU A 159 18.20 13.46 1.10
C LEU A 159 19.46 12.85 0.50
N SER A 160 19.46 11.53 0.23
CA SER A 160 20.51 10.88 -0.55
C SER A 160 20.62 11.41 -1.97
N ILE A 161 19.51 11.70 -2.66
CA ILE A 161 19.53 12.32 -3.99
C ILE A 161 20.20 13.70 -3.95
N GLU A 162 19.99 14.46 -2.87
CA GLU A 162 20.60 15.78 -2.68
C GLU A 162 22.12 15.72 -2.45
N LEU A 163 22.63 14.59 -1.94
CA LEU A 163 24.07 14.35 -1.75
C LEU A 163 24.78 13.87 -3.03
N LEU A 164 24.06 13.51 -4.09
CA LEU A 164 24.68 13.05 -5.34
C LEU A 164 25.26 14.20 -6.18
N ASN A 165 26.41 13.94 -6.82
CA ASN A 165 26.96 14.69 -7.93
C ASN A 165 26.10 14.57 -9.20
N ASP A 166 26.21 15.53 -10.12
CA ASP A 166 25.66 15.39 -11.46
C ASP A 166 26.30 14.18 -12.17
N GLY A 167 25.49 13.37 -12.84
CA GLY A 167 25.88 12.05 -13.36
C GLY A 167 25.91 10.92 -12.31
N GLY A 168 25.64 11.24 -11.04
CA GLY A 168 25.65 10.30 -9.92
C GLY A 168 24.56 9.23 -10.00
N ARG A 169 24.70 8.19 -9.17
CA ARG A 169 23.88 6.98 -9.18
C ARG A 169 23.37 6.62 -7.79
N LEU A 170 22.13 6.15 -7.73
CA LEU A 170 21.45 5.70 -6.53
C LEU A 170 21.07 4.22 -6.71
N GLY A 171 21.54 3.35 -5.82
CA GLY A 171 21.17 1.93 -5.78
C GLY A 171 20.66 1.55 -4.39
N MET A 172 19.34 1.48 -4.22
CA MET A 172 18.74 1.21 -2.90
C MET A 172 17.70 0.09 -2.91
N VAL A 173 17.60 -0.62 -1.78
CA VAL A 173 16.46 -1.50 -1.46
C VAL A 173 15.43 -0.68 -0.71
N ILE A 174 14.23 -0.49 -1.29
CA ILE A 174 13.17 0.28 -0.63
C ILE A 174 11.82 -0.45 -0.69
N PRO A 175 10.83 -0.09 0.14
CA PRO A 175 9.55 -0.76 0.11
C PRO A 175 8.84 -0.56 -1.23
N ALA A 176 8.11 -1.58 -1.69
CA ALA A 176 7.23 -1.49 -2.85
C ALA A 176 6.13 -0.42 -2.68
N GLU A 177 5.97 0.13 -1.45
CA GLU A 177 5.17 1.33 -1.19
C GLU A 177 5.49 2.48 -2.16
N LEU A 178 6.75 2.64 -2.58
CA LEU A 178 7.16 3.62 -3.62
C LEU A 178 6.20 3.62 -4.81
N LEU A 179 5.78 2.44 -5.26
CA LEU A 179 5.00 2.28 -6.48
C LEU A 179 3.59 2.91 -6.37
N GLN A 180 3.03 3.00 -5.16
CA GLN A 180 1.59 3.10 -4.97
C GLN A 180 1.12 4.03 -3.84
N VAL A 181 1.94 4.35 -2.83
CA VAL A 181 1.46 5.16 -1.70
C VAL A 181 1.41 6.65 -2.03
N LYS A 182 0.38 7.34 -1.55
CA LYS A 182 0.18 8.78 -1.84
C LYS A 182 1.30 9.68 -1.32
N TYR A 183 1.90 9.35 -0.16
CA TYR A 183 2.97 10.17 0.41
C TYR A 183 4.27 10.12 -0.40
N ALA A 184 4.44 9.13 -1.29
CA ALA A 184 5.60 9.00 -2.17
C ALA A 184 5.38 9.64 -3.55
N THR A 185 4.26 10.32 -3.79
CA THR A 185 4.00 11.00 -5.07
C THR A 185 5.07 12.05 -5.40
N GLU A 186 5.36 12.95 -4.47
CA GLU A 186 6.38 13.99 -4.68
C GLU A 186 7.77 13.38 -4.87
N LEU A 187 8.11 12.33 -4.13
CA LEU A 187 9.38 11.62 -4.29
C LEU A 187 9.52 11.01 -5.70
N ARG A 188 8.48 10.34 -6.20
CA ARG A 188 8.47 9.78 -7.56
C ARG A 188 8.66 10.86 -8.61
N GLU A 189 7.93 11.97 -8.49
CA GLU A 189 8.04 13.13 -9.40
C GLU A 189 9.47 13.68 -9.39
N ARG A 190 10.10 13.80 -8.21
CA ARG A 190 11.48 14.26 -8.10
C ARG A 190 12.46 13.28 -8.72
N ILE A 191 12.32 11.98 -8.49
CA ILE A 191 13.20 10.96 -9.09
C ILE A 191 13.17 11.10 -10.62
N VAL A 192 11.98 11.14 -11.24
CA VAL A 192 11.90 11.21 -12.71
C VAL A 192 12.26 12.56 -13.31
N LYS A 193 12.32 13.62 -12.48
CA LYS A 193 12.80 14.94 -12.92
C LYS A 193 14.31 15.08 -12.77
N HIS A 194 14.95 14.33 -11.88
CA HIS A 194 16.36 14.53 -11.55
C HIS A 194 17.25 13.39 -12.03
N PHE A 195 16.73 12.40 -12.76
CA PHE A 195 17.53 11.29 -13.29
C PHE A 195 17.20 11.05 -14.77
N ASP A 196 18.21 10.69 -15.56
CA ASP A 196 18.03 10.26 -16.95
C ASP A 196 17.30 8.93 -17.03
N HIS A 197 17.65 8.00 -16.13
CA HIS A 197 17.22 6.61 -16.22
C HIS A 197 16.91 6.02 -14.85
N VAL A 198 15.80 5.29 -14.78
CA VAL A 198 15.33 4.62 -13.56
C VAL A 198 14.96 3.18 -13.89
N ILE A 199 15.52 2.25 -13.12
CA ILE A 199 15.20 0.82 -13.20
C ILE A 199 14.55 0.41 -11.89
N LEU A 200 13.40 -0.25 -12.00
CA LEU A 200 12.65 -0.83 -10.90
C LEU A 200 12.71 -2.34 -11.03
N VAL A 201 13.51 -2.99 -10.18
CA VAL A 201 13.55 -4.47 -10.12
C VAL A 201 12.63 -4.93 -8.99
N THR A 202 11.65 -5.76 -9.33
CA THR A 202 10.68 -6.33 -8.40
C THR A 202 10.74 -7.85 -8.40
N PHE A 203 10.23 -8.47 -7.34
CA PHE A 203 10.33 -9.91 -7.10
C PHE A 203 8.95 -10.56 -7.08
N LYS A 204 8.84 -11.77 -7.64
CA LYS A 204 7.64 -12.63 -7.51
C LYS A 204 7.56 -13.32 -6.17
N LYS A 205 8.68 -13.47 -5.46
CA LYS A 205 8.73 -13.98 -4.09
C LYS A 205 9.16 -12.93 -3.09
N LEU A 206 8.72 -13.11 -1.85
CA LEU A 206 9.22 -12.31 -0.73
C LEU A 206 10.70 -12.63 -0.51
N VAL A 207 11.54 -11.61 -0.69
CA VAL A 207 12.99 -11.67 -0.50
C VAL A 207 13.39 -11.81 0.98
N PHE A 208 12.58 -11.26 1.87
CA PHE A 208 12.86 -11.25 3.30
C PHE A 208 11.90 -12.21 4.02
N PRO A 209 12.30 -13.46 4.32
CA PRO A 209 11.39 -14.52 4.78
C PRO A 209 10.69 -14.20 6.11
N ASP A 210 11.33 -13.41 6.97
CA ASP A 210 10.81 -13.07 8.30
C ASP A 210 9.76 -11.93 8.27
N ILE A 211 9.52 -11.32 7.09
CA ILE A 211 8.56 -10.23 6.94
C ILE A 211 7.71 -10.33 5.68
N GLN A 212 6.45 -9.94 5.81
CA GLN A 212 5.52 -9.80 4.67
C GLN A 212 5.64 -8.43 3.98
N GLN A 213 6.86 -7.89 3.91
CA GLN A 213 7.11 -6.60 3.26
C GLN A 213 7.69 -6.82 1.87
N GLU A 214 6.96 -6.37 0.85
CA GLU A 214 7.48 -6.32 -0.52
C GLU A 214 8.48 -5.16 -0.66
N VAL A 215 9.56 -5.41 -1.40
CA VAL A 215 10.60 -4.43 -1.73
C VAL A 215 10.74 -4.26 -3.24
N VAL A 216 11.31 -3.14 -3.63
CA VAL A 216 11.77 -2.84 -4.99
C VAL A 216 13.25 -2.43 -4.88
N LEU A 217 14.06 -2.90 -5.82
CA LEU A 217 15.37 -2.32 -6.03
C LEU A 217 15.18 -1.08 -6.89
N LEU A 218 15.50 0.09 -6.34
CA LEU A 218 15.51 1.37 -7.05
C LEU A 218 16.94 1.62 -7.51
N LEU A 219 17.14 1.58 -8.82
CA LEU A 219 18.39 1.95 -9.47
C LEU A 219 18.10 3.21 -10.30
N ALA A 220 18.76 4.32 -10.01
CA ALA A 220 18.59 5.56 -10.74
C ALA A 220 19.95 6.15 -11.11
N GLU A 221 20.14 6.53 -12.37
CA GLU A 221 21.40 7.03 -12.90
C GLU A 221 21.26 8.29 -13.75
N GLY A 222 22.36 9.00 -13.91
CA GLY A 222 22.37 10.29 -14.62
C GLY A 222 21.68 11.36 -13.79
N LYS A 223 22.04 11.49 -12.51
CA LYS A 223 21.48 12.54 -11.65
C LYS A 223 21.74 13.92 -12.25
N HIS A 224 20.76 14.82 -12.20
CA HIS A 224 20.88 16.23 -12.58
C HIS A 224 20.57 17.13 -11.40
N SER A 225 21.33 18.21 -11.26
CA SER A 225 21.08 19.29 -10.30
C SER A 225 19.87 20.14 -10.65
N LYS A 226 19.49 20.17 -11.92
CA LYS A 226 18.30 20.85 -12.44
C LYS A 226 17.28 19.84 -12.94
N GLU A 227 15.99 20.18 -12.82
CA GLU A 227 14.92 19.35 -13.37
C GLU A 227 15.11 19.15 -14.89
N GLY A 228 15.21 17.90 -15.31
CA GLY A 228 15.14 17.45 -16.69
C GLY A 228 13.70 17.24 -17.16
N ASN A 229 13.54 17.01 -18.47
CA ASN A 229 12.22 16.90 -19.11
C ASN A 229 11.79 15.47 -19.43
N ILE A 230 12.73 14.52 -19.48
CA ILE A 230 12.49 13.13 -19.89
C ILE A 230 13.33 12.24 -18.97
N CYS A 231 12.70 11.17 -18.47
CA CYS A 231 13.34 10.10 -17.73
C CYS A 231 12.78 8.78 -18.22
N ASP A 232 13.66 7.89 -18.65
CA ASP A 232 13.32 6.54 -19.08
C ASP A 232 13.16 5.65 -17.85
N VAL A 233 11.96 5.07 -17.68
CA VAL A 233 11.68 4.14 -16.58
C VAL A 233 11.52 2.72 -17.12
N HIS A 234 12.32 1.80 -16.60
CA HIS A 234 12.24 0.37 -16.91
C HIS A 234 11.76 -0.41 -15.70
N THR A 235 10.86 -1.36 -15.94
CA THR A 235 10.40 -2.30 -14.91
C THR A 235 10.85 -3.71 -15.25
N ILE A 236 11.50 -4.36 -14.30
CA ILE A 236 11.90 -5.77 -14.40
C ILE A 236 11.24 -6.53 -13.26
N GLU A 237 10.71 -7.71 -13.58
CA GLU A 237 10.19 -8.62 -12.57
C GLU A 237 10.94 -9.94 -12.63
N VAL A 238 11.71 -10.21 -11.58
CA VAL A 238 12.49 -11.45 -11.39
C VAL A 238 11.75 -12.40 -10.45
N HIS A 239 12.10 -13.69 -10.45
CA HIS A 239 11.44 -14.66 -9.59
C HIS A 239 11.82 -14.46 -8.11
N ASP A 240 13.11 -14.43 -7.83
CA ASP A 240 13.71 -14.22 -6.51
C ASP A 240 15.12 -13.64 -6.64
N GLU A 241 15.85 -13.49 -5.53
CA GLU A 241 17.22 -12.94 -5.54
C GLU A 241 18.21 -13.78 -6.35
N SER A 242 17.92 -15.05 -6.67
CA SER A 242 18.82 -15.90 -7.45
C SER A 242 18.92 -15.50 -8.93
N ASP A 243 17.92 -14.80 -9.44
CA ASP A 243 17.87 -14.27 -10.81
C ASP A 243 18.64 -12.95 -10.98
N LEU A 244 19.17 -12.37 -9.90
CA LEU A 244 19.94 -11.14 -9.96
C LEU A 244 21.35 -11.41 -10.50
N ASP A 245 21.53 -11.07 -11.77
CA ASP A 245 22.78 -11.10 -12.51
C ASP A 245 22.87 -9.84 -13.39
N THR A 246 23.93 -9.06 -13.21
CA THR A 246 24.07 -7.74 -13.85
C THR A 246 24.17 -7.86 -15.37
N GLU A 247 24.93 -8.81 -15.91
CA GLU A 247 25.08 -8.96 -17.36
C GLU A 247 23.76 -9.37 -18.03
N ILE A 248 23.02 -10.28 -17.40
CA ILE A 248 21.73 -10.72 -17.89
C ILE A 248 20.73 -9.56 -17.81
N LEU A 249 20.66 -8.87 -16.67
CA LEU A 249 19.70 -7.81 -16.46
C LEU A 249 19.98 -6.59 -17.33
N GLU A 250 21.24 -6.22 -17.57
CA GLU A 250 21.60 -5.17 -18.54
C GLU A 250 21.13 -5.51 -19.95
N LYS A 251 21.27 -6.78 -20.38
CA LYS A 251 20.74 -7.23 -21.68
C LYS A 251 19.21 -7.14 -21.70
N VAL A 252 18.54 -7.50 -20.61
CA VAL A 252 17.08 -7.38 -20.48
C VAL A 252 16.66 -5.92 -20.56
N ILE A 253 17.32 -5.01 -19.83
CA ILE A 253 17.03 -3.57 -19.81
C ILE A 253 17.13 -2.97 -21.21
N LYS A 254 18.17 -3.31 -21.97
CA LYS A 254 18.37 -2.84 -23.35
C LYS A 254 17.22 -3.21 -24.30
N HIS A 255 16.47 -4.27 -24.01
CA HIS A 255 15.31 -4.71 -24.79
C HIS A 255 13.98 -4.42 -24.10
N ALA A 256 14.00 -3.94 -22.85
CA ALA A 256 12.82 -3.52 -22.13
C ALA A 256 12.36 -2.17 -22.67
N GLU A 257 11.07 -2.05 -22.95
CA GLU A 257 10.47 -0.79 -23.38
C GLU A 257 10.64 0.29 -22.31
N ALA A 258 11.18 1.43 -22.71
CA ALA A 258 11.28 2.61 -21.85
C ALA A 258 9.90 3.23 -21.65
N LYS A 259 9.55 3.51 -20.39
CA LYS A 259 8.25 4.08 -20.01
C LYS A 259 8.42 5.47 -19.46
N HIS A 260 7.39 6.28 -19.67
CA HIS A 260 7.38 7.67 -19.28
C HIS A 260 6.25 7.93 -18.29
N THR A 261 6.56 8.71 -17.25
CA THR A 261 5.57 9.07 -16.25
C THR A 261 4.47 9.94 -16.86
N ARG A 262 3.25 9.79 -16.35
CA ARG A 262 2.12 10.65 -16.73
C ARG A 262 1.50 11.22 -15.46
N ALA A 263 1.15 12.50 -15.51
CA ALA A 263 0.56 13.18 -14.35
C ALA A 263 -0.66 12.41 -13.82
N GLY A 264 -0.67 12.14 -12.51
CA GLY A 264 -1.72 11.39 -11.82
C GLY A 264 -1.58 9.86 -11.88
N MET A 265 -0.71 9.30 -12.70
CA MET A 265 -0.51 7.84 -12.76
C MET A 265 0.52 7.37 -11.72
N LYS A 266 0.18 6.29 -11.02
CA LYS A 266 1.09 5.65 -10.06
C LYS A 266 2.01 4.68 -10.79
N TRP A 267 3.27 4.54 -10.36
CA TRP A 267 4.27 3.66 -10.98
C TRP A 267 3.86 2.18 -11.08
N THR A 268 2.85 1.71 -10.33
CA THR A 268 2.21 0.41 -10.59
C THR A 268 1.74 0.26 -12.05
N SER A 269 1.37 1.35 -12.72
CA SER A 269 0.98 1.33 -14.13
C SER A 269 2.14 1.03 -15.08
N PHE A 270 3.41 1.18 -14.65
CA PHE A 270 4.56 0.81 -15.47
C PHE A 270 4.69 -0.71 -15.67
N PHE A 271 3.87 -1.53 -15.02
CA PHE A 271 3.82 -2.96 -15.33
C PHE A 271 2.85 -3.29 -16.47
N LEU A 272 2.14 -2.29 -17.01
CA LEU A 272 1.31 -2.44 -18.20
C LEU A 272 2.15 -2.35 -19.48
N PRO A 273 1.77 -3.06 -20.56
CA PRO A 273 2.21 -2.77 -21.92
C PRO A 273 1.83 -1.35 -22.36
N GLU A 274 2.60 -0.70 -23.23
CA GLU A 274 2.34 0.71 -23.63
C GLU A 274 0.95 0.93 -24.21
N LYS A 275 0.43 -0.02 -25.00
CA LYS A 275 -0.96 0.06 -25.51
C LYS A 275 -1.98 0.13 -24.37
N CYS A 276 -1.88 -0.79 -23.41
CA CYS A 276 -2.76 -0.86 -22.25
C CYS A 276 -2.65 0.41 -21.38
N PHE A 277 -1.42 0.85 -21.13
CA PHE A 277 -1.12 2.07 -20.40
C PHE A 277 -1.72 3.31 -21.07
N GLY A 278 -1.54 3.46 -22.38
CA GLY A 278 -2.05 4.58 -23.16
C GLY A 278 -3.58 4.64 -23.20
N VAL A 279 -4.24 3.51 -23.40
CA VAL A 279 -5.71 3.41 -23.39
C VAL A 279 -6.27 3.76 -22.02
N LEU A 280 -5.68 3.22 -20.94
CA LEU A 280 -6.11 3.51 -19.57
C LEU A 280 -5.94 5.00 -19.23
N ASP A 281 -4.78 5.58 -19.55
CA ASP A 281 -4.51 7.01 -19.30
C ASP A 281 -5.44 7.94 -20.08
N TYR A 282 -5.76 7.59 -21.33
CA TYR A 282 -6.67 8.36 -22.16
C TYR A 282 -8.08 8.34 -21.59
N TRP A 283 -8.63 7.14 -21.36
CA TRP A 283 -10.04 7.01 -20.98
C TRP A 283 -10.32 7.43 -19.54
N GLN A 284 -9.40 7.24 -18.59
CA GLN A 284 -9.63 7.66 -17.20
C GLN A 284 -9.81 9.19 -17.05
N LYS A 285 -9.25 9.98 -17.96
CA LYS A 285 -9.37 11.45 -18.00
C LYS A 285 -10.62 11.94 -18.74
N ASN A 286 -11.44 11.04 -19.28
CA ASN A 286 -12.57 11.42 -20.10
C ASN A 286 -13.62 12.19 -19.28
N SER A 287 -14.03 13.36 -19.76
CA SER A 287 -14.97 14.24 -19.05
C SER A 287 -16.38 13.68 -18.89
N LYS A 288 -16.73 12.60 -19.58
CA LYS A 288 -18.01 11.88 -19.39
C LYS A 288 -18.02 11.00 -18.14
N LEU A 289 -16.85 10.72 -17.56
CA LEU A 289 -16.76 9.92 -16.33
C LEU A 289 -17.07 10.78 -15.12
N THR A 290 -17.69 10.15 -14.13
CA THR A 290 -17.95 10.76 -12.83
C THR A 290 -17.10 10.04 -11.79
N SER A 291 -16.52 10.76 -10.83
CA SER A 291 -15.82 10.10 -9.73
C SER A 291 -16.83 9.45 -8.78
N LEU A 292 -16.48 8.36 -8.11
CA LEU A 292 -17.36 7.79 -7.09
C LEU A 292 -17.70 8.83 -6.02
N GLY A 293 -16.75 9.69 -5.65
CA GLY A 293 -16.93 10.79 -4.70
C GLY A 293 -17.99 11.82 -5.09
N ASP A 294 -18.28 11.98 -6.39
CA ASP A 294 -19.35 12.87 -6.86
C ASP A 294 -20.75 12.23 -6.76
N LEU A 295 -20.82 10.91 -6.55
CA LEU A 295 -22.06 10.12 -6.45
C LEU A 295 -22.32 9.68 -5.01
N ALA A 296 -21.27 9.35 -4.26
CA ALA A 296 -21.32 8.78 -2.93
C ALA A 296 -20.09 9.13 -2.08
N SER A 297 -20.28 9.33 -0.77
CA SER A 297 -19.17 9.41 0.19
C SER A 297 -18.78 8.02 0.67
N VAL A 298 -17.47 7.78 0.81
CA VAL A 298 -16.92 6.50 1.29
C VAL A 298 -16.28 6.68 2.67
N ASP A 299 -16.82 5.99 3.67
CA ASP A 299 -16.34 6.03 5.04
C ASP A 299 -15.77 4.68 5.47
N VAL A 300 -14.80 4.70 6.39
CA VAL A 300 -14.34 3.47 7.05
C VAL A 300 -15.51 2.84 7.82
N GLY A 301 -15.62 1.50 7.77
CA GLY A 301 -16.55 0.75 8.60
C GLY A 301 -16.29 0.87 10.10
N ILE A 302 -17.13 0.24 10.92
CA ILE A 302 -17.11 0.43 12.37
C ILE A 302 -15.83 -0.17 12.98
N VAL A 303 -15.05 0.69 13.64
CA VAL A 303 -13.82 0.30 14.36
C VAL A 303 -14.14 -0.02 15.82
N THR A 304 -14.38 -1.30 16.10
CA THR A 304 -14.70 -1.74 17.47
C THR A 304 -13.48 -1.70 18.40
N GLY A 305 -12.27 -1.91 17.85
CA GLY A 305 -11.02 -2.11 18.61
C GLY A 305 -10.88 -3.49 19.27
N ARG A 306 -11.98 -4.24 19.44
CA ARG A 306 -12.03 -5.58 20.05
C ARG A 306 -13.15 -6.43 19.43
N ASN A 307 -13.00 -6.84 18.17
CA ASN A 307 -14.06 -7.57 17.44
C ASN A 307 -14.59 -8.81 18.18
N LYS A 308 -13.74 -9.56 18.90
CA LYS A 308 -14.17 -10.73 19.67
C LYS A 308 -15.20 -10.43 20.76
N PHE A 309 -15.23 -9.21 21.28
CA PHE A 309 -16.19 -8.77 22.31
C PHE A 309 -17.40 -8.06 21.68
N PHE A 310 -17.18 -7.25 20.65
CA PHE A 310 -18.25 -6.43 20.09
C PHE A 310 -19.03 -7.11 18.96
N VAL A 311 -18.44 -8.10 18.28
CA VAL A 311 -19.07 -8.80 17.15
C VAL A 311 -19.45 -10.20 17.59
N LEU A 312 -20.76 -10.43 17.69
CA LEU A 312 -21.37 -11.58 18.32
C LEU A 312 -21.96 -12.56 17.29
N ASP A 313 -21.90 -13.83 17.63
CA ASP A 313 -22.68 -14.90 17.01
C ASP A 313 -23.99 -15.14 17.78
N ASP A 314 -24.82 -16.06 17.28
CA ASP A 314 -26.07 -16.44 17.93
C ASP A 314 -25.87 -17.06 19.31
N GLU A 315 -24.78 -17.82 19.51
CA GLU A 315 -24.52 -18.51 20.77
C GLU A 315 -24.39 -17.50 21.92
N ILE A 316 -23.56 -16.48 21.75
CA ILE A 316 -23.39 -15.41 22.74
C ILE A 316 -24.69 -14.59 22.87
N LEU A 317 -25.34 -14.28 21.76
CA LEU A 317 -26.57 -13.48 21.75
C LEU A 317 -27.69 -14.16 22.55
N HIS A 318 -27.86 -15.48 22.42
CA HIS A 318 -28.83 -16.24 23.18
C HIS A 318 -28.41 -16.47 24.63
N LYS A 319 -27.14 -16.79 24.89
CA LYS A 319 -26.63 -17.05 26.24
C LYS A 319 -26.83 -15.88 27.18
N TYR A 320 -26.58 -14.66 26.71
CA TYR A 320 -26.68 -13.44 27.52
C TYR A 320 -27.93 -12.59 27.22
N ASN A 321 -28.86 -13.10 26.40
CA ASN A 321 -30.08 -12.41 25.97
C ASN A 321 -29.81 -10.99 25.44
N LEU A 322 -28.92 -10.87 24.44
CA LEU A 322 -28.40 -9.58 23.95
C LEU A 322 -29.10 -9.05 22.70
N LYS A 323 -30.18 -9.70 22.24
CA LYS A 323 -30.82 -9.40 20.95
C LYS A 323 -31.21 -7.93 20.80
N ASP A 324 -31.78 -7.35 21.85
CA ASP A 324 -32.28 -5.96 21.86
C ASP A 324 -31.16 -4.91 22.04
N TYR A 325 -29.93 -5.38 22.28
CA TYR A 325 -28.73 -4.57 22.44
C TYR A 325 -27.78 -4.69 21.24
N CYS A 326 -28.25 -5.26 20.12
CA CYS A 326 -27.42 -5.55 18.97
C CYS A 326 -27.99 -4.99 17.66
N THR A 327 -27.09 -4.47 16.84
CA THR A 327 -27.36 -4.08 15.46
C THR A 327 -26.88 -5.17 14.50
N PRO A 328 -27.71 -5.69 13.59
CA PRO A 328 -27.28 -6.63 12.55
C PRO A 328 -26.13 -6.07 11.71
N MET A 329 -25.17 -6.90 11.33
CA MET A 329 -24.00 -6.45 10.58
C MET A 329 -23.38 -7.53 9.69
N VAL A 330 -22.60 -7.08 8.70
CA VAL A 330 -21.69 -7.91 7.90
C VAL A 330 -20.24 -7.58 8.23
N GLY A 331 -19.49 -8.60 8.67
CA GLY A 331 -18.15 -8.41 9.25
C GLY A 331 -16.99 -8.77 8.34
N ARG A 332 -17.27 -9.36 7.17
CA ARG A 332 -16.27 -9.88 6.24
C ARG A 332 -16.79 -9.83 4.81
N THR A 333 -15.93 -9.41 3.88
CA THR A 333 -16.22 -9.40 2.45
C THR A 333 -16.52 -10.81 1.90
N SER A 334 -15.97 -11.87 2.51
CA SER A 334 -16.24 -13.27 2.12
C SER A 334 -17.69 -13.72 2.29
N ALA A 335 -18.51 -12.95 3.01
CA ALA A 335 -19.95 -13.17 3.12
C ALA A 335 -20.73 -12.57 1.95
N ILE A 336 -20.08 -11.82 1.06
CA ILE A 336 -20.68 -11.03 -0.01
C ILE A 336 -20.08 -11.47 -1.34
N ASN A 337 -20.92 -11.92 -2.27
CA ASN A 337 -20.53 -12.36 -3.62
C ASN A 337 -21.57 -11.97 -4.68
N ARG A 338 -22.28 -10.87 -4.41
CA ARG A 338 -23.38 -10.30 -5.20
C ARG A 338 -23.26 -8.79 -5.18
N SER A 339 -23.89 -8.10 -6.13
CA SER A 339 -24.00 -6.64 -6.19
C SER A 339 -25.10 -6.08 -5.28
N SER A 340 -25.98 -6.94 -4.74
CA SER A 340 -26.91 -6.62 -3.65
C SER A 340 -26.70 -7.52 -2.43
N PHE A 341 -26.63 -6.92 -1.24
CA PHE A 341 -26.63 -7.62 0.04
C PHE A 341 -28.03 -7.60 0.66
N ASN A 342 -28.83 -8.62 0.35
CA ASN A 342 -30.21 -8.76 0.81
C ASN A 342 -30.37 -9.66 2.05
N ASN A 343 -31.60 -9.77 2.55
CA ASN A 343 -31.92 -10.56 3.75
C ASN A 343 -31.58 -12.05 3.64
N ASP A 344 -31.59 -12.64 2.44
CA ASP A 344 -31.26 -14.05 2.26
C ASP A 344 -29.75 -14.29 2.29
N LEU A 345 -28.95 -13.37 1.75
CA LEU A 345 -27.51 -13.37 1.97
C LEU A 345 -27.14 -13.14 3.43
N PHE A 346 -27.86 -12.24 4.11
CA PHE A 346 -27.64 -12.02 5.55
C PHE A 346 -27.88 -13.30 6.37
N LYS A 347 -28.97 -14.04 6.10
CA LYS A 347 -29.23 -15.35 6.75
C LYS A 347 -28.08 -16.34 6.52
N LYS A 348 -27.62 -16.50 5.28
CA LYS A 348 -26.49 -17.39 4.93
C LYS A 348 -25.18 -16.94 5.58
N ALA A 349 -24.92 -15.63 5.65
CA ALA A 349 -23.73 -15.08 6.29
C ALA A 349 -23.71 -15.40 7.79
N LYS A 350 -24.88 -15.26 8.44
CA LYS A 350 -25.08 -15.51 9.86
C LYS A 350 -24.83 -16.96 10.27
N GLU A 351 -25.10 -17.93 9.40
CA GLU A 351 -24.78 -19.36 9.65
C GLU A 351 -23.27 -19.63 9.74
N LYS A 352 -22.45 -18.77 9.15
CA LYS A 352 -20.99 -18.99 9.01
C LYS A 352 -20.15 -18.01 9.81
N TYR A 353 -20.67 -16.81 10.09
CA TYR A 353 -19.91 -15.72 10.68
C TYR A 353 -20.71 -14.98 11.76
N PRO A 354 -20.03 -14.48 12.81
CA PRO A 354 -20.60 -13.48 13.72
C PRO A 354 -21.18 -12.30 12.95
N SER A 355 -22.45 -11.98 13.20
CA SER A 355 -23.26 -11.08 12.36
C SER A 355 -24.08 -10.06 13.17
N TYR A 356 -23.75 -9.88 14.45
CA TYR A 356 -24.38 -8.91 15.34
C TYR A 356 -23.33 -8.04 16.01
N LEU A 357 -23.53 -6.72 16.01
CA LEU A 357 -22.68 -5.77 16.68
C LEU A 357 -23.36 -5.32 17.97
N LEU A 358 -22.69 -5.46 19.11
CA LEU A 358 -23.16 -4.89 20.37
C LEU A 358 -23.25 -3.36 20.25
N ASP A 359 -24.47 -2.84 20.32
CA ASP A 359 -24.81 -1.42 20.13
C ASP A 359 -25.55 -0.91 21.37
N LEU A 360 -24.80 -0.26 22.25
CA LEU A 360 -25.30 0.30 23.51
C LEU A 360 -25.50 1.81 23.44
N LYS A 361 -25.51 2.36 22.21
CA LYS A 361 -25.66 3.79 22.00
C LYS A 361 -27.02 4.24 22.53
N ASN A 362 -27.02 5.29 23.35
CA ASN A 362 -28.22 5.85 23.98
C ASN A 362 -28.97 4.90 24.94
N ILE A 363 -28.36 3.81 25.40
CA ILE A 363 -28.94 2.94 26.42
C ILE A 363 -28.34 3.29 27.78
N ASP A 364 -29.19 3.70 28.72
CA ASP A 364 -28.82 4.03 30.09
C ASP A 364 -28.46 2.75 30.86
N GLU A 365 -27.44 2.81 31.72
CA GLU A 365 -26.97 1.65 32.49
C GLU A 365 -28.03 1.09 33.43
N LYS A 366 -28.98 1.94 33.86
CA LYS A 366 -30.13 1.50 34.68
C LYS A 366 -31.04 0.51 33.94
N ASP A 367 -31.08 0.59 32.61
CA ASP A 367 -31.94 -0.21 31.74
C ASP A 367 -31.23 -1.49 31.22
N PHE A 368 -30.01 -1.75 31.70
CA PHE A 368 -29.27 -2.95 31.34
C PHE A 368 -29.88 -4.20 31.98
N SER A 369 -30.14 -5.21 31.13
CA SER A 369 -30.53 -6.55 31.58
C SER A 369 -29.43 -7.21 32.39
N THR A 370 -29.79 -8.22 33.20
CA THR A 370 -28.81 -9.02 33.96
C THR A 370 -27.78 -9.66 33.03
N GLY A 371 -28.21 -10.22 31.89
CA GLY A 371 -27.31 -10.85 30.93
C GLY A 371 -26.32 -9.86 30.28
N LEU A 372 -26.75 -8.63 30.00
CA LEU A 372 -25.84 -7.59 29.51
C LEU A 372 -24.80 -7.19 30.57
N LYS A 373 -25.23 -7.02 31.83
CA LYS A 373 -24.31 -6.70 32.95
C LYS A 373 -23.27 -7.81 33.14
N GLU A 374 -23.69 -9.07 33.09
CA GLU A 374 -22.79 -10.22 33.16
C GLU A 374 -21.79 -10.24 31.99
N TYR A 375 -22.24 -9.96 30.77
CA TYR A 375 -21.37 -9.92 29.60
C TYR A 375 -20.31 -8.80 29.66
N ILE A 376 -20.73 -7.59 30.08
CA ILE A 376 -19.81 -6.46 30.28
C ILE A 376 -18.78 -6.77 31.37
N SER A 377 -19.22 -7.31 32.52
CA SER A 377 -18.34 -7.71 33.63
C SER A 377 -17.31 -8.75 33.19
N LEU A 378 -17.70 -9.73 32.38
CA LEU A 378 -16.78 -10.69 31.80
C LEU A 378 -15.72 -10.02 30.91
N GLY A 379 -16.11 -9.04 30.09
CA GLY A 379 -15.18 -8.24 29.28
C GLY A 379 -14.17 -7.47 30.13
N GLU A 380 -14.58 -6.93 31.28
CA GLU A 380 -13.70 -6.24 32.23
C GLU A 380 -12.71 -7.20 32.91
N GLN A 381 -13.19 -8.36 33.34
CA GLN A 381 -12.36 -9.41 33.94
C GLN A 381 -11.28 -9.91 32.97
N GLU A 382 -11.58 -9.96 31.68
CA GLU A 382 -10.61 -10.34 30.63
C GLU A 382 -9.82 -9.15 30.04
N GLY A 383 -9.97 -7.94 30.59
CA GLY A 383 -9.18 -6.77 30.22
C GLY A 383 -9.53 -6.14 28.86
N VAL A 384 -10.74 -6.38 28.34
CA VAL A 384 -11.22 -5.77 27.08
C VAL A 384 -11.23 -4.24 27.18
N ASN A 385 -11.67 -3.71 28.32
CA ASN A 385 -11.71 -2.30 28.69
C ASN A 385 -10.34 -1.61 28.64
N THR A 386 -9.25 -2.34 28.91
CA THR A 386 -7.90 -1.77 28.93
C THR A 386 -7.31 -1.53 27.54
N GLY A 387 -7.91 -2.09 26.48
CA GLY A 387 -7.46 -1.91 25.09
C GLY A 387 -7.50 -0.45 24.68
N TYR A 388 -6.52 0.01 23.87
CA TYR A 388 -6.35 1.43 23.50
C TYR A 388 -7.65 2.13 23.10
N LYS A 389 -8.41 1.56 22.13
CA LYS A 389 -9.68 2.13 21.66
C LYS A 389 -10.80 2.10 22.72
N CYS A 390 -10.82 1.10 23.59
CA CYS A 390 -11.81 1.00 24.66
C CYS A 390 -11.52 2.01 25.78
N ARG A 391 -10.25 2.11 26.21
CA ARG A 391 -9.80 2.95 27.31
C ARG A 391 -9.99 4.45 27.07
N VAL A 392 -9.93 4.90 25.82
CA VAL A 392 -10.12 6.32 25.47
C VAL A 392 -11.59 6.75 25.36
N ARG A 393 -12.55 5.82 25.49
CA ARG A 393 -13.99 6.13 25.46
C ARG A 393 -14.49 6.44 26.87
N LYS A 394 -15.50 7.32 26.97
CA LYS A 394 -16.19 7.61 28.24
C LYS A 394 -16.84 6.36 28.83
N ARG A 395 -17.60 5.62 28.00
CA ARG A 395 -18.09 4.28 28.29
C ARG A 395 -17.32 3.32 27.39
N TRP A 396 -16.45 2.49 27.97
CA TRP A 396 -15.47 1.71 27.21
C TRP A 396 -16.15 0.75 26.20
N TYR A 397 -17.35 0.29 26.54
CA TYR A 397 -18.19 -0.62 25.77
C TYR A 397 -19.11 0.08 24.75
N GLU A 398 -19.11 1.41 24.66
CA GLU A 398 -19.92 2.15 23.68
C GLU A 398 -19.10 2.41 22.40
N VAL A 399 -19.40 1.70 21.32
CA VAL A 399 -18.70 1.83 20.04
C VAL A 399 -19.19 3.08 19.30
N PRO A 400 -18.31 4.01 18.90
CA PRO A 400 -18.73 5.23 18.22
C PRO A 400 -19.14 4.97 16.76
N SER A 401 -19.89 5.92 16.18
CA SER A 401 -20.21 5.97 14.74
C SER A 401 -20.96 4.75 14.19
N ILE A 402 -21.86 4.13 14.97
CA ILE A 402 -22.76 3.10 14.43
C ILE A 402 -23.86 3.78 13.60
N TYR A 403 -23.92 3.44 12.31
CA TYR A 403 -24.98 3.80 11.39
C TYR A 403 -25.06 2.79 10.23
N ILE A 404 -26.23 2.68 9.61
CA ILE A 404 -26.50 1.85 8.43
C ILE A 404 -26.29 2.71 7.17
N SER A 405 -25.42 2.26 6.27
CA SER A 405 -25.10 2.94 5.00
C SER A 405 -25.95 2.41 3.85
N ASP A 406 -26.01 3.15 2.73
CA ASP A 406 -26.74 2.73 1.52
C ASP A 406 -26.09 1.54 0.81
N GLY A 407 -24.76 1.41 0.96
CA GLY A 407 -24.02 0.28 0.44
C GLY A 407 -22.69 0.03 1.14
N PHE A 408 -21.98 -0.94 0.58
CA PHE A 408 -20.68 -1.42 1.03
C PHE A 408 -19.69 -1.42 -0.13
N LEU A 409 -18.46 -0.99 0.12
CA LEU A 409 -17.36 -1.13 -0.82
C LEU A 409 -16.28 -2.02 -0.20
N PHE A 410 -15.80 -2.97 -0.99
CA PHE A 410 -14.71 -3.85 -0.55
C PHE A 410 -13.45 -3.02 -0.33
N ARG A 411 -12.96 -3.01 0.91
CA ARG A 411 -11.70 -2.38 1.27
C ARG A 411 -10.52 -3.25 0.89
N GLN A 412 -10.53 -4.50 1.36
CA GLN A 412 -9.52 -5.51 1.07
C GLN A 412 -10.05 -6.49 0.03
N ILE A 413 -9.38 -6.53 -1.12
CA ILE A 413 -9.84 -7.14 -2.35
C ILE A 413 -8.83 -8.21 -2.76
N HIS A 414 -9.33 -9.44 -2.99
CA HIS A 414 -8.52 -10.50 -3.56
C HIS A 414 -8.65 -10.51 -5.09
N LYS A 415 -9.84 -10.80 -5.63
CA LYS A 415 -10.08 -10.98 -7.07
C LYS A 415 -10.45 -9.69 -7.82
N TYR A 416 -11.47 -8.98 -7.38
CA TYR A 416 -11.95 -7.75 -8.02
C TYR A 416 -12.63 -6.84 -7.00
N PRO A 417 -12.62 -5.50 -7.20
CA PRO A 417 -13.36 -4.59 -6.35
C PRO A 417 -14.86 -4.82 -6.53
N LEU A 418 -15.64 -4.60 -5.47
CA LEU A 418 -17.08 -4.74 -5.54
C LEU A 418 -17.75 -3.68 -4.67
N LEU A 419 -18.63 -2.91 -5.30
CA LEU A 419 -19.60 -2.03 -4.66
C LEU A 419 -20.94 -2.79 -4.57
N VAL A 420 -21.57 -2.75 -3.40
CA VAL A 420 -22.73 -3.61 -3.07
C VAL A 420 -23.81 -2.78 -2.40
N SER A 421 -25.07 -2.93 -2.83
CA SER A 421 -26.20 -2.26 -2.18
C SER A 421 -26.54 -2.95 -0.86
N ASN A 422 -26.88 -2.16 0.17
CA ASN A 422 -27.21 -2.68 1.50
C ASN A 422 -28.72 -2.86 1.69
N ASP A 423 -29.31 -3.75 0.91
CA ASP A 423 -30.76 -3.97 0.89
C ASP A 423 -31.28 -4.61 2.19
N ALA A 424 -30.40 -5.35 2.90
CA ALA A 424 -30.66 -5.93 4.22
C ALA A 424 -30.66 -4.90 5.36
N LYS A 425 -30.22 -3.66 5.11
CA LYS A 425 -30.12 -2.57 6.10
C LYS A 425 -29.29 -2.97 7.33
N VAL A 426 -28.09 -3.48 7.11
CA VAL A 426 -27.18 -3.91 8.18
C VAL A 426 -25.95 -2.98 8.29
N ALA A 427 -25.26 -2.99 9.42
CA ALA A 427 -23.99 -2.28 9.58
C ALA A 427 -22.79 -3.09 9.04
N CYS A 428 -21.58 -2.51 9.02
CA CYS A 428 -20.35 -3.25 8.70
C CYS A 428 -19.18 -2.83 9.58
N THR A 429 -18.18 -3.72 9.74
CA THR A 429 -16.92 -3.42 10.43
C THR A 429 -15.89 -2.81 9.48
N ASP A 430 -14.78 -2.32 10.03
CA ASP A 430 -13.67 -1.64 9.35
C ASP A 430 -12.92 -2.45 8.26
N THR A 431 -13.30 -3.72 8.06
CA THR A 431 -12.85 -4.56 6.93
C THR A 431 -13.61 -4.26 5.63
N ILE A 432 -14.70 -3.50 5.72
CA ILE A 432 -15.58 -3.09 4.63
C ILE A 432 -15.80 -1.58 4.76
N HIS A 433 -15.76 -0.84 3.65
CA HIS A 433 -16.11 0.57 3.66
C HIS A 433 -17.63 0.73 3.57
N ARG A 434 -18.13 1.76 4.25
CA ARG A 434 -19.52 2.23 4.16
C ARG A 434 -19.63 3.21 3.02
N VAL A 435 -20.68 3.08 2.22
CA VAL A 435 -20.96 3.98 1.09
C VAL A 435 -22.31 4.62 1.32
N ARG A 436 -22.34 5.95 1.28
CA ARG A 436 -23.57 6.75 1.41
C ARG A 436 -23.75 7.62 0.19
N LEU A 437 -24.92 7.55 -0.42
CA LEU A 437 -25.25 8.33 -1.61
C LEU A 437 -25.29 9.83 -1.28
N LEU A 438 -24.76 10.64 -2.19
CA LEU A 438 -24.79 12.12 -2.09
C LEU A 438 -25.84 12.74 -3.01
N LYS A 439 -26.33 11.97 -3.97
CA LYS A 439 -27.34 12.35 -4.96
C LYS A 439 -28.46 11.31 -4.94
N ASP A 440 -29.59 11.68 -5.52
CA ASP A 440 -30.71 10.76 -5.73
C ASP A 440 -30.38 9.80 -6.88
N VAL A 441 -29.52 8.83 -6.59
CA VAL A 441 -29.03 7.81 -7.51
C VAL A 441 -29.53 6.46 -7.04
N ASN A 442 -30.00 5.62 -7.97
CA ASN A 442 -30.35 4.25 -7.63
C ASN A 442 -29.09 3.45 -7.26
N MET A 443 -29.00 3.02 -6.00
CA MET A 443 -27.82 2.30 -5.48
C MET A 443 -27.52 1.02 -6.27
N GLN A 444 -28.54 0.25 -6.66
CA GLN A 444 -28.34 -1.00 -7.41
C GLN A 444 -27.80 -0.73 -8.82
N GLN A 445 -28.27 0.34 -9.49
CA GLN A 445 -27.74 0.76 -10.78
C GLN A 445 -26.28 1.26 -10.65
N LEU A 446 -25.95 1.98 -9.57
CA LEU A 446 -24.57 2.38 -9.29
C LEU A 446 -23.67 1.16 -9.06
N CYS A 447 -24.13 0.17 -8.29
CA CYS A 447 -23.40 -1.08 -8.06
C CYS A 447 -23.19 -1.86 -9.36
N ALA A 448 -24.19 -1.93 -10.22
CA ALA A 448 -24.09 -2.54 -11.54
C ALA A 448 -23.07 -1.81 -12.44
N ALA A 449 -23.13 -0.48 -12.49
CA ALA A 449 -22.21 0.32 -13.31
C ALA A 449 -20.76 0.28 -12.81
N PHE A 450 -20.55 0.07 -11.50
CA PHE A 450 -19.22 -0.10 -10.90
C PHE A 450 -18.46 -1.31 -11.47
N ILE A 451 -19.17 -2.35 -11.94
CA ILE A 451 -18.58 -3.59 -12.46
C ILE A 451 -18.25 -3.42 -13.95
N ASN A 452 -17.20 -2.65 -14.25
CA ASN A 452 -16.71 -2.42 -15.61
C ASN A 452 -15.17 -2.47 -15.68
N SER A 453 -14.64 -2.70 -16.87
CA SER A 453 -13.20 -2.92 -17.08
C SER A 453 -12.36 -1.67 -16.78
N LEU A 454 -12.87 -0.45 -17.02
CA LEU A 454 -12.14 0.79 -16.72
C LEU A 454 -11.95 0.98 -15.22
N THR A 455 -13.03 0.92 -14.44
CA THR A 455 -13.00 1.06 -12.98
C THR A 455 -12.13 -0.04 -12.36
N PHE A 456 -12.24 -1.28 -12.85
CA PHE A 456 -11.43 -2.39 -12.37
C PHE A 456 -9.94 -2.18 -12.64
N ALA A 457 -9.56 -1.79 -13.86
CA ALA A 457 -8.17 -1.51 -14.20
C ALA A 457 -7.60 -0.35 -13.37
N TRP A 458 -8.37 0.74 -13.23
CA TRP A 458 -7.93 1.89 -12.43
C TRP A 458 -7.79 1.55 -10.95
N SER A 459 -8.64 0.67 -10.41
CA SER A 459 -8.54 0.23 -9.01
C SER A 459 -7.20 -0.43 -8.67
N GLU A 460 -6.61 -1.18 -9.61
CA GLU A 460 -5.29 -1.80 -9.42
C GLU A 460 -4.14 -0.77 -9.53
N VAL A 461 -4.34 0.32 -10.29
CA VAL A 461 -3.37 1.43 -10.39
C VAL A 461 -3.44 2.31 -9.14
N CYS A 462 -4.64 2.67 -8.68
CA CYS A 462 -4.82 3.63 -7.60
C CYS A 462 -4.84 2.97 -6.21
N GLY A 463 -5.11 1.68 -6.10
CA GLY A 463 -5.08 0.97 -4.82
C GLY A 463 -3.66 0.63 -4.36
N ARG A 464 -3.59 -0.05 -3.21
CA ARG A 464 -2.35 -0.46 -2.57
C ARG A 464 -2.28 -1.98 -2.50
N SER A 465 -1.30 -2.55 -3.18
CA SER A 465 -0.94 -3.96 -3.09
C SER A 465 -0.17 -4.24 -1.80
N TYR A 466 -0.60 -5.23 -1.04
CA TYR A 466 0.13 -5.79 0.09
C TYR A 466 0.48 -7.25 -0.17
N GLY A 467 1.51 -7.74 0.54
CA GLY A 467 1.94 -9.13 0.45
C GLY A 467 0.79 -10.11 0.68
N GLY A 468 0.86 -11.26 0.00
CA GLY A 468 -0.24 -12.25 -0.04
C GLY A 468 -1.34 -11.91 -1.06
N GLY A 469 -1.09 -10.95 -1.94
CA GLY A 469 -1.95 -10.67 -3.09
C GLY A 469 -3.23 -9.93 -2.74
N VAL A 470 -3.22 -9.03 -1.76
CA VAL A 470 -4.38 -8.22 -1.37
C VAL A 470 -4.27 -6.82 -1.95
N LEU A 471 -5.30 -6.34 -2.63
CA LEU A 471 -5.48 -4.94 -3.00
C LEU A 471 -6.27 -4.25 -1.90
N GLU A 472 -5.75 -3.14 -1.39
CA GLU A 472 -6.46 -2.29 -0.46
C GLU A 472 -6.79 -0.95 -1.12
N LEU A 473 -8.05 -0.56 -1.06
CA LEU A 473 -8.49 0.78 -1.42
C LEU A 473 -8.79 1.54 -0.14
N GLU A 474 -8.12 2.67 0.10
CA GLU A 474 -8.55 3.60 1.16
C GLU A 474 -9.79 4.39 0.72
N THR A 475 -10.45 5.07 1.65
CA THR A 475 -11.65 5.88 1.36
C THR A 475 -11.42 6.88 0.25
N LYS A 476 -10.34 7.69 0.35
CA LYS A 476 -10.01 8.68 -0.67
C LYS A 476 -9.66 8.07 -2.03
N GLU A 477 -8.99 6.91 -2.04
CA GLU A 477 -8.68 6.20 -3.31
C GLU A 477 -9.95 5.62 -3.93
N SER A 478 -10.90 5.21 -3.09
CA SER A 478 -12.22 4.72 -3.51
C SER A 478 -13.06 5.83 -4.13
N GLU A 479 -13.10 7.02 -3.51
CA GLU A 479 -13.83 8.18 -4.02
C GLU A 479 -13.27 8.70 -5.35
N GLU A 480 -11.96 8.53 -5.58
CA GLU A 480 -11.28 8.91 -6.82
C GLU A 480 -11.48 7.89 -7.97
N LEU A 481 -12.19 6.78 -7.76
CA LEU A 481 -12.45 5.81 -8.83
C LEU A 481 -13.34 6.41 -9.94
N PRO A 482 -12.95 6.30 -11.22
CA PRO A 482 -13.77 6.75 -12.33
C PRO A 482 -14.91 5.75 -12.55
N ILE A 483 -16.15 6.24 -12.55
CA ILE A 483 -17.36 5.45 -12.74
C ILE A 483 -18.08 5.93 -14.02
N PRO A 484 -18.32 5.06 -15.02
CA PRO A 484 -19.13 5.38 -16.19
C PRO A 484 -20.62 5.29 -15.86
N PHE A 485 -21.12 6.18 -15.00
CA PHE A 485 -22.51 6.21 -14.58
C PHE A 485 -23.34 7.20 -15.41
N PHE A 486 -24.41 6.72 -16.05
CA PHE A 486 -25.30 7.51 -16.89
C PHE A 486 -26.76 7.26 -16.54
N GLU A 487 -27.48 8.30 -16.12
CA GLU A 487 -28.88 8.18 -15.65
C GLU A 487 -29.84 7.65 -16.73
N ASP A 488 -29.54 7.89 -18.01
CA ASP A 488 -30.35 7.44 -19.14
C ASP A 488 -30.04 5.99 -19.58
N VAL A 489 -29.08 5.32 -18.93
CA VAL A 489 -28.75 3.92 -19.19
C VAL A 489 -29.19 3.06 -18.01
N VAL A 490 -30.17 2.18 -18.25
CA VAL A 490 -30.64 1.22 -17.24
C VAL A 490 -30.00 -0.14 -17.51
N LEU A 491 -29.26 -0.64 -16.52
CA LEU A 491 -28.66 -1.97 -16.54
C LEU A 491 -29.63 -3.02 -15.97
N ASP A 492 -29.59 -4.21 -16.54
CA ASP A 492 -30.30 -5.39 -16.07
C ASP A 492 -29.60 -5.97 -14.83
N VAL A 493 -30.01 -5.49 -13.66
CA VAL A 493 -29.44 -5.88 -12.36
C VAL A 493 -29.70 -7.36 -12.09
N GLU A 494 -30.84 -7.91 -12.50
CA GLU A 494 -31.18 -9.32 -12.27
C GLU A 494 -30.23 -10.24 -13.04
N LYS A 495 -29.94 -9.90 -14.30
CA LYS A 495 -28.93 -10.61 -15.10
C LYS A 495 -27.54 -10.54 -14.47
N ILE A 496 -27.14 -9.38 -13.97
CA ILE A 496 -25.84 -9.21 -13.30
C ILE A 496 -25.77 -10.08 -12.03
N GLU A 497 -26.83 -10.05 -11.21
CA GLU A 497 -26.94 -10.88 -10.01
C GLU A 497 -26.86 -12.39 -10.32
N GLN A 498 -27.52 -12.83 -11.40
CA GLN A 498 -27.45 -14.22 -11.87
C GLN A 498 -26.02 -14.60 -12.25
N LEU A 499 -25.35 -13.80 -13.08
CA LEU A 499 -23.97 -14.10 -13.52
C LEU A 499 -22.96 -14.08 -12.36
N LEU A 500 -23.11 -13.16 -11.42
CA LEU A 500 -22.31 -13.15 -10.18
C LEU A 500 -22.57 -14.42 -9.35
N SER A 501 -23.80 -14.94 -9.36
CA SER A 501 -24.15 -16.19 -8.67
C SER A 501 -23.45 -17.43 -9.19
N GLU A 502 -23.13 -17.42 -10.48
CA GLU A 502 -22.40 -18.46 -11.18
C GLU A 502 -20.87 -18.24 -11.11
N ASN A 503 -20.41 -17.19 -10.41
CA ASN A 503 -19.02 -16.71 -10.37
C ASN A 503 -18.46 -16.32 -11.75
N ASN A 504 -19.31 -15.86 -12.67
CA ASN A 504 -18.94 -15.51 -14.03
C ASN A 504 -18.73 -14.00 -14.22
N ILE A 505 -17.63 -13.47 -13.64
CA ILE A 505 -17.31 -12.05 -13.70
C ILE A 505 -17.04 -11.55 -15.12
N ASP A 506 -16.47 -12.39 -15.99
CA ASP A 506 -16.14 -12.01 -17.36
C ASP A 506 -17.40 -11.72 -18.19
N ALA A 507 -18.47 -12.51 -18.01
CA ALA A 507 -19.76 -12.27 -18.64
C ALA A 507 -20.47 -11.02 -18.09
N VAL A 508 -20.30 -10.71 -16.79
CA VAL A 508 -20.80 -9.44 -16.23
C VAL A 508 -20.10 -8.26 -16.90
N LEU A 509 -18.77 -8.30 -16.95
CA LEU A 509 -17.98 -7.24 -17.58
C LEU A 509 -18.32 -7.11 -19.07
N GLU A 510 -18.47 -8.22 -19.81
CA GLU A 510 -18.87 -8.17 -21.23
C GLU A 510 -20.21 -7.46 -21.42
N TYR A 511 -21.20 -7.75 -20.57
CA TYR A 511 -22.49 -7.08 -20.61
C TYR A 511 -22.40 -5.59 -20.24
N VAL A 512 -21.77 -5.26 -19.10
CA VAL A 512 -21.71 -3.89 -18.58
C VAL A 512 -20.82 -3.00 -19.46
N ASP A 513 -19.66 -3.50 -19.90
CA ASP A 513 -18.77 -2.76 -20.81
C ASP A 513 -19.46 -2.49 -22.15
N GLY A 514 -20.22 -3.45 -22.67
CA GLY A 514 -21.01 -3.27 -23.89
C GLY A 514 -21.98 -2.09 -23.79
N LYS A 515 -22.70 -1.98 -22.66
CA LYS A 515 -23.66 -0.90 -22.42
C LYS A 515 -23.02 0.45 -22.12
N LEU A 516 -22.04 0.48 -21.22
CA LEU A 516 -21.50 1.74 -20.71
C LEU A 516 -20.31 2.22 -21.53
N LEU A 517 -19.34 1.35 -21.80
CA LEU A 517 -18.09 1.74 -22.44
C LEU A 517 -18.25 1.82 -23.97
N ILE A 518 -18.91 0.84 -24.58
CA ILE A 518 -19.07 0.81 -26.05
C ILE A 518 -20.26 1.67 -26.49
N GLU A 519 -21.49 1.29 -26.14
CA GLU A 519 -22.70 1.96 -26.64
C GLU A 519 -22.79 3.43 -26.19
N LYS A 520 -22.47 3.72 -24.92
CA LYS A 520 -22.65 5.05 -24.33
C LYS A 520 -21.41 5.95 -24.40
N MET A 521 -20.22 5.44 -24.10
CA MET A 521 -18.99 6.22 -24.18
C MET A 521 -18.37 6.26 -25.58
N GLY A 522 -18.67 5.28 -26.45
CA GLY A 522 -18.13 5.19 -27.81
C GLY A 522 -16.73 4.59 -27.88
N MET A 523 -16.32 3.80 -26.88
CA MET A 523 -15.04 3.09 -26.91
C MET A 523 -15.05 2.01 -28.01
N SER A 524 -13.91 1.79 -28.64
CA SER A 524 -13.72 0.64 -29.52
C SER A 524 -13.72 -0.66 -28.70
N LYS A 525 -14.01 -1.79 -29.35
CA LYS A 525 -13.91 -3.11 -28.69
C LYS A 525 -12.47 -3.39 -28.27
N GLU A 526 -11.52 -2.92 -29.07
CA GLU A 526 -10.09 -3.06 -28.83
C GLU A 526 -9.64 -2.28 -27.59
N ASP A 527 -10.17 -1.08 -27.37
CA ASP A 527 -9.88 -0.27 -26.18
C ASP A 527 -10.44 -0.92 -24.92
N VAL A 528 -11.70 -1.37 -24.96
CA VAL A 528 -12.32 -2.10 -23.83
C VAL A 528 -11.54 -3.36 -23.50
N GLN A 529 -11.08 -4.09 -24.52
CA GLN A 529 -10.23 -5.27 -24.34
C GLN A 529 -8.88 -4.90 -23.70
N SER A 530 -8.24 -3.80 -24.11
CA SER A 530 -7.01 -3.33 -23.47
C SER A 530 -7.20 -2.86 -22.02
N LEU A 531 -8.36 -2.30 -21.67
CA LEU A 531 -8.72 -2.00 -20.27
C LEU A 531 -8.87 -3.29 -19.46
N ARG A 532 -9.56 -4.30 -20.02
CA ARG A 532 -9.73 -5.61 -19.37
C ARG A 532 -8.38 -6.31 -19.16
N GLU A 533 -7.52 -6.29 -20.17
CA GLU A 533 -6.16 -6.81 -20.09
C GLU A 533 -5.35 -6.08 -19.01
N SER A 534 -5.49 -4.76 -18.91
CA SER A 534 -4.82 -3.97 -17.86
C SER A 534 -5.19 -4.44 -16.47
N TRP A 535 -6.49 -4.65 -16.21
CA TRP A 535 -6.96 -5.20 -14.94
C TRP A 535 -6.37 -6.59 -14.67
N VAL A 536 -6.45 -7.51 -15.64
CA VAL A 536 -5.95 -8.88 -15.50
C VAL A 536 -4.45 -8.91 -15.20
N ILE A 537 -3.65 -8.15 -15.96
CA ILE A 537 -2.19 -8.08 -15.79
C ILE A 537 -1.84 -7.61 -14.37
N LEU A 538 -2.40 -6.49 -13.92
CA LEU A 538 -2.06 -5.93 -12.61
C LEU A 538 -2.58 -6.79 -11.45
N ARG A 539 -3.80 -7.31 -11.57
CA ARG A 539 -4.40 -8.22 -10.59
C ARG A 539 -3.56 -9.49 -10.44
N ASP A 540 -3.21 -10.14 -11.55
CA ASP A 540 -2.49 -11.41 -11.52
C ASP A 540 -1.05 -11.19 -11.06
N ARG A 541 -0.42 -10.07 -11.46
CA ARG A 541 0.88 -9.65 -10.92
C ARG A 541 0.84 -9.52 -9.40
N ARG A 542 -0.23 -8.95 -8.84
CA ARG A 542 -0.42 -8.84 -7.38
C ARG A 542 -0.66 -10.20 -6.73
N ILE A 543 -1.59 -11.00 -7.25
CA ILE A 543 -1.97 -12.31 -6.65
C ILE A 543 -0.82 -13.33 -6.68
N ASN A 544 0.02 -13.27 -7.71
CA ASN A 544 1.11 -14.22 -7.90
C ASN A 544 2.37 -13.88 -7.09
N ARG A 545 2.41 -12.74 -6.38
CA ARG A 545 3.49 -12.44 -5.42
C ARG A 545 3.29 -13.22 -4.13
N LYS A 546 4.12 -14.23 -3.88
CA LYS A 546 4.01 -15.14 -2.73
C LYS A 546 5.31 -15.40 -2.02
#